data_AF-A0A6G8NKH9-F1
#
_entry.id   AF-A0A6G8NKH9-F1
#
_cell.length_a   1.000
_cell.length_b   1.000
_cell.length_c   1.000
_cell.angle_alpha   90.00
_cell.angle_beta   90.00
_cell.angle_gamma   90.00
#
_symmetry.space_group_name_H-M   'P 1'
#
loop_
_entity.id
_entity.type
_entity.pdbx_description
1 polymer ?
#
loop_
_entity_poly.entity_id
_entity_poly.type
_entity_poly.pdbx_seq_one_letter_code
_entity_poly.pdbx_strand_id
1 'polypeptide(L)'
;MLRLRFYPNSQGVWVGELHADETRLLATTHPATIAAAIFAMDTHSLRVETDKGNLEMQFPVDMGELDTLGRLTHDKEMDKWMSLFCTFSRFDFANPLPDDTHADIHFRTAVHYLPPLLVKVYPSEPEPKDFKKQLKKRNQYIYYPWC
;
A
#
# COMPACT_ATOMS: atom_id res chain seq x y z
N MET A 1 -12.90 -8.02 -5.88
CA MET A 1 -12.29 -8.05 -4.52
C MET A 1 -10.84 -7.63 -4.64
N LEU A 2 -10.26 -6.92 -3.67
CA LEU A 2 -8.85 -6.53 -3.73
C LEU A 2 -7.94 -7.70 -3.40
N ARG A 3 -6.84 -7.84 -4.13
CA ARG A 3 -5.81 -8.86 -3.91
C ARG A 3 -4.45 -8.18 -3.71
N LEU A 4 -3.73 -8.55 -2.65
CA LEU A 4 -2.37 -8.09 -2.38
C LEU A 4 -1.40 -9.25 -2.57
N ARG A 5 -0.54 -9.12 -3.58
CA ARG A 5 0.50 -10.09 -3.95
C ARG A 5 1.87 -9.54 -3.66
N PHE A 6 2.87 -10.42 -3.68
CA PHE A 6 4.24 -10.07 -3.34
C PHE A 6 5.24 -10.66 -4.31
N TYR A 7 6.29 -9.89 -4.59
CA TYR A 7 7.47 -10.36 -5.29
C TYR A 7 8.71 -9.56 -4.86
N PRO A 8 9.90 -10.17 -4.85
CA PRO A 8 11.14 -9.42 -4.68
C PRO A 8 11.49 -8.70 -5.99
N ASN A 9 11.95 -7.46 -5.88
CA ASN A 9 12.47 -6.73 -7.03
C ASN A 9 13.91 -7.17 -7.40
N SER A 10 14.54 -6.55 -8.40
CA SER A 10 15.90 -6.90 -8.85
C SER A 10 17.00 -6.68 -7.79
N GLN A 11 16.70 -5.98 -6.70
CA GLN A 11 17.58 -5.77 -5.56
C GLN A 11 17.21 -6.66 -4.36
N GLY A 12 16.25 -7.58 -4.52
CA GLY A 12 15.78 -8.45 -3.44
C GLY A 12 14.84 -7.79 -2.43
N VAL A 13 14.35 -6.57 -2.69
CA VAL A 13 13.41 -5.86 -1.81
C VAL A 13 11.98 -6.28 -2.14
N TRP A 14 11.20 -6.64 -1.12
CA TRP A 14 9.80 -7.00 -1.27
C TRP A 14 8.94 -5.85 -1.78
N VAL A 15 8.13 -6.15 -2.79
CA VAL A 15 7.15 -5.25 -3.40
C VAL A 15 5.77 -5.81 -3.11
N GLY A 16 4.89 -4.97 -2.55
CA GLY A 16 3.46 -5.25 -2.48
C GLY A 16 2.80 -4.81 -3.78
N GLU A 17 2.05 -5.71 -4.40
CA GLU A 17 1.34 -5.49 -5.66
C GLU A 17 -0.17 -5.62 -5.41
N LEU A 18 -0.88 -4.49 -5.53
CA LEU A 18 -2.32 -4.40 -5.32
C LEU A 18 -3.06 -4.59 -6.64
N HIS A 19 -4.05 -5.47 -6.64
CA HIS A 19 -4.91 -5.79 -7.77
C HIS A 19 -6.38 -5.58 -7.43
N ALA A 20 -7.15 -5.16 -8.41
CA ALA A 20 -8.61 -5.29 -8.44
C ALA A 20 -8.97 -6.24 -9.57
N ASP A 21 -9.51 -7.41 -9.20
CA ASP A 21 -9.69 -8.54 -10.10
C ASP A 21 -8.38 -8.78 -10.88
N GLU A 22 -8.40 -9.00 -12.20
CA GLU A 22 -7.18 -9.26 -13.01
C GLU A 22 -6.39 -8.00 -13.40
N THR A 23 -6.76 -6.82 -12.88
CA THR A 23 -6.06 -5.56 -13.17
C THR A 23 -5.15 -5.16 -12.02
N ARG A 24 -3.86 -5.02 -12.31
CA ARG A 24 -2.91 -4.39 -11.38
C ARG A 24 -3.22 -2.90 -11.23
N LEU A 25 -3.41 -2.47 -9.99
CA LEU A 25 -3.64 -1.08 -9.64
C LEU A 25 -2.33 -0.34 -9.37
N LEU A 26 -1.50 -0.87 -8.47
CA LEU A 26 -0.18 -0.32 -8.17
C LEU A 26 0.76 -1.38 -7.58
N ALA A 27 2.05 -1.12 -7.67
CA ALA A 27 3.10 -1.93 -7.05
C ALA A 27 4.13 -1.01 -6.40
N THR A 28 4.53 -1.30 -5.17
CA THR A 28 5.50 -0.47 -4.43
C THR A 28 6.17 -1.23 -3.30
N THR A 29 7.40 -0.83 -3.00
CA THR A 29 8.15 -1.27 -1.82
C THR A 29 7.59 -0.69 -0.51
N HIS A 30 6.73 0.34 -0.58
CA HIS A 30 6.26 1.07 0.60
C HIS A 30 4.87 0.60 1.07
N PRO A 31 4.78 -0.09 2.23
CA PRO A 31 3.51 -0.62 2.75
C PRO A 31 2.45 0.46 2.97
N ALA A 32 2.87 1.66 3.40
CA ALA A 32 1.99 2.81 3.63
C ALA A 32 1.24 3.25 2.36
N THR A 33 1.86 3.13 1.18
CA THR A 33 1.22 3.53 -0.08
C THR A 33 0.16 2.51 -0.52
N ILE A 34 0.37 1.22 -0.24
CA ILE A 34 -0.67 0.19 -0.45
C ILE A 34 -1.84 0.42 0.50
N ALA A 35 -1.57 0.66 1.78
CA ALA A 35 -2.59 0.99 2.78
C ALA A 35 -3.40 2.23 2.38
N ALA A 36 -2.72 3.31 1.97
CA ALA A 36 -3.36 4.53 1.51
C ALA A 36 -4.21 4.32 0.26
N ALA A 37 -3.83 3.40 -0.64
CA ALA A 37 -4.63 3.08 -1.82
C ALA A 37 -5.93 2.34 -1.45
N ILE A 38 -5.86 1.38 -0.54
CA ILE A 38 -7.05 0.67 -0.05
C ILE A 38 -7.98 1.64 0.68
N PHE A 39 -7.41 2.54 1.50
CA PHE A 39 -8.13 3.63 2.16
C PHE A 39 -8.81 4.57 1.13
N ALA A 40 -8.10 5.00 0.10
CA ALA A 40 -8.63 5.88 -0.96
C ALA A 40 -9.83 5.28 -1.70
N MET A 41 -9.84 3.95 -1.87
CA MET A 41 -10.94 3.21 -2.49
C MET A 41 -12.10 2.90 -1.55
N ASP A 42 -11.96 3.20 -0.24
CA ASP A 42 -12.95 2.92 0.80
C ASP A 42 -13.51 1.48 0.64
N THR A 43 -12.57 0.53 0.74
CA THR A 43 -12.80 -0.91 0.60
C THR A 43 -12.36 -1.64 1.87
N HIS A 44 -13.20 -2.55 2.34
CA HIS A 44 -12.98 -3.24 3.63
C HIS A 44 -12.59 -4.71 3.50
N SER A 45 -12.50 -5.27 2.29
CA SER A 45 -12.13 -6.66 2.08
C SER A 45 -10.87 -6.77 1.24
N LEU A 46 -9.90 -7.54 1.76
CA LEU A 46 -8.61 -7.78 1.14
C LEU A 46 -8.28 -9.26 1.18
N ARG A 47 -7.75 -9.77 0.08
CA ARG A 47 -7.10 -11.09 0.05
C ARG A 47 -5.60 -10.93 -0.08
N VAL A 48 -4.85 -11.42 0.89
CA VAL A 48 -3.38 -11.49 0.86
C VAL A 48 -2.98 -12.81 0.25
N GLU A 49 -2.14 -12.80 -0.79
CA GLU A 49 -1.74 -13.97 -1.56
C GLU A 49 -0.20 -14.07 -1.64
N THR A 50 0.33 -15.22 -1.22
CA THR A 50 1.74 -15.60 -1.35
C THR A 50 1.84 -17.03 -1.89
N ASP A 51 3.04 -17.53 -2.19
CA ASP A 51 3.18 -18.93 -2.59
C ASP A 51 2.94 -19.92 -1.42
N LYS A 52 3.03 -19.43 -0.17
CA LYS A 52 2.74 -20.19 1.06
C LYS A 52 1.25 -20.33 1.32
N GLY A 53 0.41 -19.55 0.65
CA GLY A 53 -1.04 -19.62 0.78
C GLY A 53 -1.71 -18.26 0.60
N ASN A 54 -2.94 -18.17 1.10
CA ASN A 54 -3.69 -16.93 1.05
C ASN A 54 -4.57 -16.77 2.29
N LEU A 55 -4.90 -15.52 2.61
CA LEU A 55 -5.78 -15.14 3.70
C LEU A 55 -6.74 -14.05 3.21
N GLU A 56 -8.04 -14.28 3.38
CA GLU A 56 -9.05 -13.23 3.27
C GLU A 56 -9.22 -12.56 4.63
N MET A 57 -9.21 -11.24 4.64
CA MET A 57 -9.19 -10.43 5.86
C MET A 57 -9.95 -9.12 5.66
N GLN A 58 -10.25 -8.45 6.78
CA GLN A 58 -10.84 -7.12 6.75
C GLN A 58 -9.77 -6.02 6.69
N PHE A 59 -10.16 -4.86 6.17
CA PHE A 59 -9.36 -3.64 6.16
C PHE A 59 -10.13 -2.52 6.88
N PRO A 60 -9.55 -1.84 7.89
CA PRO A 60 -8.18 -2.00 8.41
C PRO A 60 -7.91 -3.37 9.05
N VAL A 61 -6.63 -3.76 9.11
CA VAL A 61 -6.20 -5.08 9.60
C VAL A 61 -6.42 -5.20 11.11
N ASP A 62 -7.03 -6.30 11.54
CA ASP A 62 -7.12 -6.65 12.97
C ASP A 62 -5.76 -7.18 13.46
N MET A 63 -5.34 -6.73 14.65
CA MET A 63 -4.12 -7.23 15.30
C MET A 63 -4.19 -8.74 15.58
N GLY A 64 -5.38 -9.31 15.75
CA GLY A 64 -5.58 -10.75 15.88
C GLY A 64 -5.18 -11.56 14.65
N GLU A 65 -5.07 -10.93 13.48
CA GLU A 65 -4.71 -11.61 12.22
C GLU A 65 -3.19 -11.65 11.97
N LEU A 66 -2.39 -10.95 12.78
CA LEU A 66 -0.93 -10.85 12.61
C LEU A 66 -0.23 -12.22 12.63
N ASP A 67 -0.59 -13.10 13.57
CA ASP A 67 -0.01 -14.44 13.66
C ASP A 67 -0.33 -15.30 12.43
N THR A 68 -1.48 -15.06 11.80
CA THR A 68 -1.90 -15.79 10.59
C THR A 68 -1.20 -15.22 9.37
N LEU A 69 -1.09 -13.89 9.26
CA LEU A 69 -0.33 -13.22 8.21
C LEU A 69 1.16 -13.60 8.25
N GLY A 70 1.75 -13.71 9.44
CA GLY A 70 3.14 -14.14 9.63
C GLY A 70 3.42 -15.54 9.09
N ARG A 71 2.42 -16.41 8.95
CA ARG A 71 2.59 -17.74 8.31
C ARG A 71 2.71 -17.67 6.79
N LEU A 72 2.24 -16.57 6.18
CA LEU A 72 2.33 -16.35 4.74
C LEU A 72 3.67 -15.74 4.31
N THR A 73 4.46 -15.21 5.24
CA THR A 73 5.70 -14.46 4.93
C THR A 73 6.86 -15.40 4.66
N HIS A 74 7.75 -15.02 3.73
CA HIS A 74 8.91 -15.84 3.35
C HIS A 74 10.09 -15.70 4.29
N ASP A 75 10.38 -14.47 4.67
CA ASP A 75 11.56 -14.06 5.42
C ASP A 75 11.22 -12.86 6.31
N LYS A 76 12.21 -12.40 7.07
CA LYS A 76 12.07 -11.30 8.02
C LYS A 76 11.76 -9.96 7.36
N GLU A 77 12.18 -9.75 6.11
CA GLU A 77 11.92 -8.49 5.41
C GLU A 77 10.48 -8.44 4.92
N MET A 78 9.94 -9.55 4.41
CA MET A 78 8.52 -9.65 4.08
C MET A 78 7.65 -9.54 5.33
N ASP A 79 8.07 -10.16 6.43
CA ASP A 79 7.38 -10.06 7.72
C ASP A 79 7.32 -8.62 8.22
N LYS A 80 8.45 -7.91 8.17
CA LYS A 80 8.52 -6.47 8.46
C LYS A 80 7.62 -5.65 7.53
N TRP A 81 7.63 -5.94 6.23
CA TRP A 81 6.75 -5.28 5.26
C TRP A 81 5.27 -5.46 5.66
N MET A 82 4.87 -6.70 5.97
CA MET A 82 3.50 -7.04 6.34
C MET A 82 3.09 -6.37 7.67
N SER A 83 3.98 -6.38 8.67
CA SER A 83 3.75 -5.71 9.95
C SER A 83 3.56 -4.19 9.80
N LEU A 84 4.38 -3.55 8.97
CA LEU A 84 4.22 -2.14 8.61
C LEU A 84 2.90 -1.89 7.87
N PHE A 85 2.54 -2.74 6.90
CA PHE A 85 1.26 -2.66 6.20
C PHE A 85 0.07 -2.70 7.19
N CYS A 86 0.08 -3.66 8.12
CA CYS A 86 -0.95 -3.78 9.15
C CYS A 86 -1.02 -2.51 10.01
N THR A 87 0.15 -1.95 10.36
CA THR A 87 0.22 -0.70 11.12
C THR A 87 -0.44 0.46 10.38
N PHE A 88 -0.01 0.70 9.13
CA PHE A 88 -0.50 1.80 8.30
C PHE A 88 -1.95 1.63 7.85
N SER A 89 -2.47 0.40 7.79
CA SER A 89 -3.87 0.15 7.44
C SER A 89 -4.86 0.90 8.34
N ARG A 90 -4.46 1.20 9.57
CA ARG A 90 -5.27 1.86 10.60
C ARG A 90 -5.17 3.38 10.57
N PHE A 91 -4.35 3.96 9.69
CA PHE A 91 -4.15 5.39 9.63
C PHE A 91 -5.29 6.06 8.85
N ASP A 92 -5.73 7.22 9.34
CA ASP A 92 -6.56 8.13 8.55
C ASP A 92 -5.64 8.97 7.67
N PHE A 93 -5.53 8.61 6.40
CA PHE A 93 -4.70 9.34 5.44
C PHE A 93 -5.32 10.67 5.00
N ALA A 94 -6.62 10.89 5.22
CA ALA A 94 -7.27 12.17 4.94
C ALA A 94 -7.04 13.18 6.08
N ASN A 95 -6.85 12.69 7.31
CA ASN A 95 -6.54 13.51 8.50
C ASN A 95 -5.33 12.95 9.26
N PRO A 96 -4.12 13.04 8.68
CA PRO A 96 -2.92 12.50 9.32
C PRO A 96 -2.59 13.27 10.60
N LEU A 97 -1.85 12.62 11.50
CA LEU A 97 -1.31 13.28 12.69
C LEU A 97 -0.39 14.45 12.28
N PRO A 98 -0.35 15.57 13.03
CA PRO A 98 0.45 16.74 12.67
C PRO A 98 1.94 16.45 12.42
N ASP A 99 2.49 15.43 13.08
CA ASP A 99 3.91 15.07 12.99
C ASP A 99 4.21 14.05 11.87
N ASP A 100 3.16 13.49 11.21
CA ASP A 100 3.34 12.59 10.07
C ASP A 100 3.56 13.38 8.78
N THR A 101 4.83 13.74 8.57
CA THR A 101 5.28 14.48 7.39
C THR A 101 5.24 13.67 6.08
N HIS A 102 4.92 12.37 6.13
CA HIS A 102 4.96 11.47 4.97
C HIS A 102 3.59 10.91 4.56
N ALA A 103 2.55 11.03 5.39
CA ALA A 103 1.20 10.56 5.03
C ALA A 103 0.66 11.18 3.74
N ASP A 104 0.83 12.50 3.54
CA ASP A 104 0.33 13.20 2.35
C ASP A 104 0.97 12.67 1.05
N ILE A 105 2.28 12.42 1.05
CA ILE A 105 2.97 11.87 -0.12
C ILE A 105 2.48 10.45 -0.42
N HIS A 106 2.29 9.58 0.58
CA HIS A 106 1.76 8.24 0.36
C HIS A 106 0.33 8.28 -0.19
N PHE A 107 -0.52 9.14 0.36
CA PHE A 107 -1.91 9.24 -0.04
C PHE A 107 -2.07 9.80 -1.47
N ARG A 108 -1.37 10.90 -1.78
CA ARG A 108 -1.37 11.46 -3.15
C ARG A 108 -0.75 10.51 -4.16
N THR A 109 0.31 9.80 -3.78
CA THR A 109 0.94 8.79 -4.65
C THR A 109 -0.05 7.67 -4.96
N ALA A 110 -0.76 7.16 -3.97
CA ALA A 110 -1.78 6.15 -4.15
C ALA A 110 -2.90 6.62 -5.08
N VAL A 111 -3.50 7.79 -4.80
CA VAL A 111 -4.57 8.37 -5.61
C VAL A 111 -4.13 8.66 -7.05
N HIS A 112 -2.86 8.99 -7.27
CA HIS A 112 -2.32 9.22 -8.61
C HIS A 112 -2.30 7.95 -9.48
N TYR A 113 -2.01 6.77 -8.90
CA TYR A 113 -1.95 5.51 -9.66
C TYR A 113 -3.29 4.82 -9.80
N LEU A 114 -4.22 5.08 -8.88
CA LEU A 114 -5.53 4.48 -8.92
C LEU A 114 -6.35 5.00 -10.12
N PRO A 115 -7.10 4.13 -10.81
CA PRO A 115 -8.13 4.56 -11.74
C PRO A 115 -9.10 5.52 -11.04
N PRO A 116 -9.40 6.70 -11.62
CA PRO A 116 -10.24 7.71 -10.95
C PRO A 116 -11.62 7.19 -10.51
N LEU A 117 -12.19 6.23 -11.26
CA LEU A 117 -13.47 5.60 -10.95
C LEU A 117 -13.46 4.74 -9.67
N LEU A 118 -12.28 4.34 -9.20
CA LEU A 118 -12.13 3.54 -7.98
C LEU A 118 -11.87 4.39 -6.74
N VAL A 119 -11.47 5.66 -6.91
CA VAL A 119 -11.13 6.55 -5.79
C VAL A 119 -12.40 7.20 -5.25
N LYS A 120 -12.65 7.04 -3.95
CA LYS A 120 -13.77 7.65 -3.22
C LYS A 120 -13.31 8.71 -2.23
N VAL A 121 -12.11 8.57 -1.69
CA VAL A 121 -11.51 9.53 -0.75
C VAL A 121 -10.30 10.19 -1.41
N TYR A 122 -10.28 11.53 -1.39
CA TYR A 122 -9.24 12.34 -2.02
C TYR A 122 -8.52 13.22 -0.99
N PRO A 123 -7.24 13.57 -1.23
CA PRO A 123 -6.56 14.63 -0.49
C PRO A 123 -7.37 15.92 -0.54
N SER A 124 -7.58 16.56 0.61
CA SER A 124 -8.35 17.81 0.74
C SER A 124 -7.59 19.00 0.16
N GLU A 125 -6.28 19.04 0.37
CA GLU A 125 -5.43 20.15 -0.05
C GLU A 125 -5.02 20.04 -1.54
N PRO A 126 -4.82 21.17 -2.23
CA PRO A 126 -4.33 21.18 -3.61
C PRO A 126 -3.03 20.39 -3.79
N GLU A 127 -2.88 19.79 -4.98
CA GLU A 127 -1.64 19.12 -5.34
C GLU A 127 -0.44 20.08 -5.27
N PRO A 128 0.66 19.73 -4.58
CA PRO A 128 1.86 20.56 -4.55
C PRO A 128 2.39 20.86 -5.96
N LYS A 129 2.99 22.04 -6.12
CA LYS A 129 3.61 22.41 -7.40
C LYS A 129 4.66 21.36 -7.80
N ASP A 130 4.64 20.97 -9.07
CA ASP A 130 5.52 19.96 -9.66
C ASP A 130 5.38 18.52 -9.11
N PHE A 131 4.34 18.21 -8.32
CA PHE A 131 4.15 16.89 -7.73
C PHE A 131 4.17 15.75 -8.76
N LYS A 132 3.42 15.87 -9.87
CA LYS A 132 3.43 14.88 -10.97
C LYS A 132 4.83 14.68 -11.58
N LYS A 133 5.65 15.73 -11.65
CA LYS A 133 7.03 15.65 -12.13
C LYS A 133 7.90 14.89 -11.12
N GLN A 134 7.70 15.14 -9.83
CA GLN A 134 8.37 14.41 -8.76
C GLN A 134 7.97 12.94 -8.75
N LEU A 135 6.68 12.61 -8.89
CA LEU A 135 6.19 11.24 -8.99
C LEU A 135 6.78 10.50 -10.20
N LYS A 136 6.81 11.14 -11.37
CA LYS A 136 7.42 10.53 -12.56
C LYS A 136 8.89 10.20 -12.35
N LYS A 137 9.63 11.03 -11.61
CA LYS A 137 11.00 10.74 -11.18
C LYS A 137 11.04 9.58 -10.19
N ARG A 138 10.16 9.57 -9.18
CA ARG A 138 10.06 8.50 -8.16
C ARG A 138 9.70 7.13 -8.77
N ASN A 139 8.89 7.10 -9.83
CA ASN A 139 8.53 5.86 -10.55
C ASN A 139 9.66 5.20 -11.30
N GLN A 140 10.72 5.93 -11.64
CA GLN A 140 11.95 5.29 -12.14
C GLN A 140 12.54 4.36 -11.06
N TYR A 141 12.11 4.55 -9.81
CA TYR A 141 12.54 3.84 -8.63
C TYR A 141 11.35 3.16 -7.93
N ILE A 142 10.50 2.40 -8.66
CA ILE A 142 9.70 1.29 -8.04
C ILE A 142 10.58 0.41 -7.11
N TYR A 143 11.90 0.56 -7.23
CA TYR A 143 13.00 -0.08 -6.55
C TYR A 143 13.61 0.61 -5.31
N TYR A 144 13.24 1.83 -4.88
CA TYR A 144 13.87 2.41 -3.68
C TYR A 144 13.06 2.09 -2.39
N PRO A 145 13.71 1.60 -1.32
CA PRO A 145 13.03 1.20 -0.07
C PRO A 145 12.80 2.33 0.95
N TRP A 146 13.05 3.60 0.59
CA TRP A 146 13.01 4.72 1.54
C TRP A 146 12.24 5.93 0.99
N CYS A 147 11.44 6.58 1.86
CA CYS A 147 10.70 7.82 1.61
C CYS A 147 11.63 9.03 1.46
#